data_AF-A0A1G5E705-F1
#
_entry.id   AF-A0A1G5E705-F1
#
_cell.length_a   1.000
_cell.length_b   1.000
_cell.length_c   1.000
_cell.angle_alpha   90.00
_cell.angle_beta   90.00
_cell.angle_gamma   90.00
#
_symmetry.space_group_name_H-M   'P 1'
#
loop_
_entity.id
_entity.type
_entity.pdbx_description
1 polymer ?
#
loop_
_entity_poly.entity_id
_entity_poly.type
_entity_poly.pdbx_seq_one_letter_code
_entity_poly.pdbx_strand_id
1 'polypeptide(L)' 'MCKVSVREMEKRIREVDYAMSINDMNNIELTQKDLELFESYIDGKISLKQVRMTFKKRSG' A
#
# COMPACT_ATOMS: atom_id res chain seq x y z
N MET A 1 12.29 15.33 -10.75
CA MET A 1 11.48 14.41 -9.93
C MET A 1 10.03 14.84 -10.03
N CYS A 2 9.15 14.00 -10.56
CA CYS A 2 7.72 14.31 -10.62
C CYS A 2 7.17 14.24 -9.18
N LYS A 3 6.76 15.37 -8.60
CA LYS A 3 6.18 15.44 -7.24
C LYS A 3 4.73 14.95 -7.34
N VAL A 4 4.38 13.90 -6.60
CA VAL A 4 2.98 13.47 -6.42
C VAL A 4 2.19 14.66 -5.88
N SER A 5 1.02 14.96 -6.46
CA SER A 5 0.19 16.06 -5.95
C SER A 5 -0.39 15.68 -4.58
N VAL A 6 -0.67 16.68 -3.73
CA VAL A 6 -1.29 16.45 -2.41
C VAL A 6 -2.59 15.65 -2.55
N ARG A 7 -3.42 15.97 -3.55
CA ARG A 7 -4.67 15.25 -3.84
C ARG A 7 -4.45 13.77 -4.16
N GLU A 8 -3.39 13.45 -4.90
CA GLU A 8 -3.05 12.07 -5.24
C GLU A 8 -2.49 11.33 -4.01
N MET A 9 -1.70 12.01 -3.16
CA MET A 9 -1.22 11.44 -1.90
C MET A 9 -2.38 11.12 -0.94
N GLU A 10 -3.32 12.05 -0.75
CA GLU A 10 -4.52 11.82 0.06
C GLU A 10 -5.37 10.66 -0.45
N LYS A 11 -5.47 10.52 -1.78
CA LYS A 11 -6.16 9.38 -2.39
C LYS A 11 -5.48 8.07 -2.02
N ARG A 12 -4.15 8.00 -2.09
CA ARG A 12 -3.39 6.80 -1.76
C ARG A 12 -3.45 6.45 -0.29
N ILE A 13 -3.44 7.45 0.60
CA ILE A 13 -3.65 7.24 2.04
C ILE A 13 -4.99 6.55 2.27
N ARG A 14 -6.09 7.07 1.70
CA ARG A 14 -7.42 6.43 1.82
C ARG A 14 -7.46 5.00 1.29
N GLU A 15 -6.76 4.72 0.19
CA GLU A 15 -6.69 3.36 -0.36
C GLU A 15 -5.93 2.40 0.57
N VAL A 16 -4.85 2.88 1.21
CA VAL A 16 -4.09 2.10 2.20
C VAL A 16 -4.91 1.88 3.47
N ASP A 17 -5.56 2.92 4.00
CA ASP A 17 -6.42 2.80 5.20
C ASP A 17 -7.54 1.78 4.98
N TYR A 18 -8.16 1.79 3.80
CA TYR A 18 -9.16 0.81 3.41
C TYR A 18 -8.57 -0.61 3.37
N ALA A 19 -7.40 -0.79 2.76
CA ALA A 19 -6.73 -2.09 2.72
C ALA A 19 -6.38 -2.59 4.14
N MET A 20 -5.89 -1.72 5.02
CA MET A 20 -5.60 -2.06 6.41
C MET A 20 -6.85 -2.50 7.17
N SER A 21 -7.96 -1.78 6.99
CA SER A 21 -9.25 -2.11 7.60
C SER A 21 -9.74 -3.49 7.14
N ILE A 22 -9.59 -3.82 5.86
CA ILE A 22 -9.94 -5.14 5.34
C ILE A 22 -9.05 -6.24 5.95
N ASN A 23 -7.75 -6.01 6.08
CA ASN A 23 -6.85 -6.99 6.71
C ASN A 23 -7.22 -7.21 8.17
N ASP A 24 -7.50 -6.15 8.92
CA ASP A 24 -7.95 -6.20 10.31
C ASP A 24 -9.26 -6.99 10.46
N MET A 25 -10.26 -6.70 9.62
CA MET A 25 -11.52 -7.46 9.57
C MET A 25 -11.34 -8.96 9.29
N ASN A 26 -10.28 -9.34 8.56
CA ASN A 26 -9.98 -10.73 8.25
C ASN A 26 -8.99 -11.36 9.25
N ASN A 27 -8.61 -10.66 10.32
CA ASN A 27 -7.56 -11.07 11.27
C ASN A 27 -6.23 -11.42 10.56
N ILE A 28 -5.93 -10.72 9.45
CA ILE A 28 -4.67 -10.86 8.73
C ILE A 28 -3.68 -9.84 9.31
N GLU A 29 -2.66 -10.34 9.99
CA GLU A 29 -1.61 -9.50 10.55
C GLU A 29 -0.68 -9.02 9.42
N LEU A 30 -0.57 -7.69 9.26
CA LEU A 30 0.34 -7.09 8.30
C LEU A 30 1.77 -7.11 8.86
N THR A 31 2.71 -7.59 8.04
CA THR A 31 4.13 -7.56 8.43
C THR A 31 4.70 -6.15 8.31
N GLN A 32 5.80 -5.87 9.01
CA GLN A 32 6.53 -4.61 8.86
C GLN A 32 6.86 -4.28 7.39
N LYS A 33 7.22 -5.30 6.59
CA LYS A 33 7.49 -5.14 5.15
C LYS A 33 6.27 -4.70 4.34
N ASP A 34 5.06 -5.04 4.78
CA ASP A 34 3.82 -4.61 4.11
C ASP A 34 3.53 -3.13 4.40
N LEU A 35 3.79 -2.69 5.64
CA LEU A 35 3.66 -1.29 6.03
C LEU A 35 4.65 -0.41 5.25
N GLU A 36 5.93 -0.81 5.16
CA GLU A 36 6.96 -0.12 4.36
C GLU A 36 6.59 -0.05 2.87
N LEU A 37 5.93 -1.08 2.35
CA LEU A 37 5.44 -1.13 0.97
C LEU A 37 4.30 -0.13 0.75
N PHE A 38 3.39 0.03 1.71
CA PHE A 38 2.32 1.03 1.66
C PHE A 38 2.86 2.45 1.75
N GLU A 39 3.82 2.72 2.63
CA GLU A 39 4.50 4.03 2.72
C GLU A 39 5.18 4.39 1.38
N SER A 40 5.89 3.44 0.78
CA SER A 40 6.53 3.61 -0.53
C SER A 40 5.51 3.91 -1.65
N TYR A 41 4.30 3.36 -1.55
CA TYR A 41 3.22 3.63 -2.48
C TYR A 41 2.63 5.03 -2.29
N ILE A 42 2.38 5.44 -1.05
CA ILE A 42 1.86 6.78 -0.70
C ILE A 42 2.84 7.86 -1.19
N ASP A 43 4.14 7.68 -0.93
CA ASP A 43 5.21 8.56 -1.40
C ASP A 43 5.36 8.57 -2.94
N GLY A 44 4.74 7.60 -3.61
CA GLY A 44 4.84 7.42 -5.06
C GLY A 44 6.20 6.95 -5.57
N LYS A 45 7.00 6.34 -4.69
CA LYS A 45 8.24 5.63 -5.07
C LYS A 45 7.92 4.37 -5.86
N ILE A 46 6.76 3.75 -5.60
CA ILE A 46 6.28 2.57 -6.32
C ILE A 46 4.84 2.75 -6.81
N SER A 47 4.48 1.98 -7.83
CA SER A 47 3.12 1.91 -8.37
C SER A 47 2.26 0.86 -7.64
N LEU A 48 0.93 1.01 -7.74
CA LEU A 48 -0.02 0.01 -7.22
C LEU A 48 0.20 -1.38 -7.84
N LYS A 49 0.68 -1.44 -9.09
CA LYS A 49 1.04 -2.71 -9.75
C LYS A 49 2.18 -3.42 -9.01
N GLN A 50 3.19 -2.68 -8.56
CA GLN A 50 4.31 -3.24 -7.78
C GLN A 50 3.83 -3.73 -6.42
N VAL A 51 2.97 -2.97 -5.73
CA VAL A 51 2.34 -3.40 -4.48
C VAL A 51 1.64 -4.76 -4.66
N ARG A 52 0.77 -4.88 -5.67
CA ARG A 52 0.04 -6.13 -5.98
C ARG A 52 0.97 -7.31 -6.30
N MET A 53 2.08 -7.08 -7.00
CA MET A 53 3.04 -8.13 -7.32
C MET A 53 3.73 -8.67 -6.05
N THR A 54 4.02 -7.81 -5.08
CA THR A 54 4.62 -8.23 -3.80
C THR A 54 3.67 -9.14 -3.01
N PHE A 55 2.38 -8.79 -2.92
CA PHE A 55 1.39 -9.63 -2.24
C PHE A 55 1.15 -10.96 -2.96
N LYS A 56 1.05 -10.98 -4.30
CA LYS A 56 0.86 -12.22 -5.06
C LYS A 56 2.02 -13.21 -4.93
N LYS A 57 3.27 -12.73 -4.79
CA LYS A 57 4.45 -13.59 -4.63
C LYS A 57 4.46 -14.39 -3.32
N ARG A 58 3.67 -14.00 -2.31
CA ARG A 58 3.61 -14.71 -1.02
C ARG A 58 2.67 -15.92 -1.02
N SER A 59 1.87 -16.15 -2.07
CA SER A 59 0.97 -17.30 -2.19
C SER A 59 1.59 -18.52 -2.90
N GLY A 60 2.93 -18.65 -2.83
CA GLY A 60 3.67 -19.81 -3.33
C GLY A 60 3.96 -20.80 -2.22
#